data_AF-A0A914NLW9-F1
#
_entry.id   AF-A0A914NLW9-F1
#
_cell.length_a   1.000
_cell.length_b   1.000
_cell.length_c   1.000
_cell.angle_alpha   90.00
_cell.angle_beta   90.00
_cell.angle_gamma   90.00
#
_symmetry.space_group_name_H-M   'P 1'
#
loop_
_entity.id
_entity.type
_entity.pdbx_description
1 polymer ?
#
loop_
_entity_poly.entity_id
_entity_poly.type
_entity_poly.pdbx_seq_one_letter_code
_entity_poly.pdbx_strand_id
1 'polypeptide(L)'
;MDEYKLRAIMEHNEAQIESPPQFMHFCPALEHLYLLQGHTYSIEDETKSAFLVRIFSELPNLKTVDLSEWVIHDFLPLQKLHFLTTLVLYDVRDLETSIDTIATLTTLKSLDISQSDRTNGHYTRPVTSLHTLITSLPNLVSLDISGTNLTSASSDNDRPFIGRGIINSDIPALCFLRRPLKFLGIFNCDSSSQYTNIPAERISGEHGEDQVLTAMEVYLERPKTMHTVLNESYQLYRFGTDLHRYVDALHLVLRALKMHLGNKDLQIAGSASMFYIIRHVKMNRDTKRRVILALLDGMESHLEEQVMVRNCCLSLCQFDIPQEILFNYGRVANLLVKVLETHNSDVLTQRIVVFLLNSMACHVEGEQKVEVGEIGAIEIILKQIERKLSANTCDDVMEVGWSFLWNITDETPSNCERFLKAHGLSLFSKCFSRFGSRYFELVRNMMGLIGNIAEVFELRNHLMTNAYLEIFCHLLDNLTESIEISYNSAGVLAHLVSDGDERWAESGVNIPREDVNRKIVKATEKWDLQARRFINYRSFKPIICLLPQWHSEGAQQWAVWALANLTTTDRKKYCRFVIDEGGLELLENLSVDARSTEAIKNLANIVLRNIDEWKRNIIEVNEEDLEMVDD
;
A
#
# COMPACT_ATOMS: atom_id res chain seq x y z
N MET A 1 -31.46 -9.45 -4.74
CA MET A 1 -32.12 -9.80 -6.02
C MET A 1 -33.27 -8.81 -6.14
N ASP A 2 -33.30 -8.05 -7.25
CA ASP A 2 -34.19 -6.91 -7.56
C ASP A 2 -33.81 -5.50 -7.08
N GLU A 3 -32.61 -5.05 -7.47
CA GLU A 3 -32.25 -3.61 -7.53
C GLU A 3 -31.53 -3.22 -8.84
N TYR A 4 -31.39 -4.17 -9.79
CA TYR A 4 -30.66 -3.97 -11.06
C TYR A 4 -31.56 -3.85 -12.30
N LYS A 5 -32.86 -3.59 -12.12
CA LYS A 5 -33.81 -3.42 -13.23
C LYS A 5 -34.64 -2.15 -13.09
N LEU A 6 -33.97 -1.00 -13.19
CA LEU A 6 -34.57 0.27 -13.67
C LEU A 6 -33.49 1.35 -13.93
N ARG A 7 -32.34 0.97 -14.51
CA ARG A 7 -31.47 1.89 -15.25
C ARG A 7 -31.72 1.71 -16.75
N ALA A 8 -32.66 2.49 -17.27
CA ALA A 8 -32.85 2.74 -18.69
C ALA A 8 -33.19 4.24 -18.75
N ILE A 9 -32.42 5.15 -19.34
CA ILE A 9 -31.44 5.15 -20.41
C ILE A 9 -30.54 6.37 -20.12
N MET A 10 -29.21 6.23 -19.99
CA MET A 10 -28.24 6.78 -20.97
C MET A 10 -26.83 6.15 -20.80
N GLU A 11 -26.66 5.07 -20.03
CA GLU A 11 -25.32 4.51 -19.75
C GLU A 11 -24.88 3.36 -20.68
N HIS A 12 -25.74 2.80 -21.52
CA HIS A 12 -25.40 1.64 -22.36
C HIS A 12 -25.98 1.73 -23.78
N ASN A 13 -25.60 2.79 -24.50
CA ASN A 13 -25.51 2.74 -25.96
C ASN A 13 -24.67 3.95 -26.41
N GLU A 14 -23.61 3.72 -27.16
CA GLU A 14 -23.05 4.68 -28.14
C GLU A 14 -24.05 4.93 -29.29
N ALA A 15 -25.35 4.99 -28.98
CA ALA A 15 -26.35 5.51 -29.89
C ALA A 15 -26.45 7.00 -29.57
N GLN A 16 -25.93 7.83 -30.47
CA GLN A 16 -26.37 9.21 -30.56
C GLN A 16 -27.90 9.20 -30.64
N ILE A 17 -28.59 9.53 -29.55
CA ILE A 17 -30.04 9.72 -29.58
C ILE A 17 -30.26 11.05 -30.29
N GLU A 18 -30.33 10.99 -31.62
CA GLU A 18 -30.48 12.17 -32.50
C GLU A 18 -31.85 12.87 -32.35
N SER A 19 -32.80 12.34 -31.56
CA SER A 19 -34.03 13.07 -31.24
C SER A 19 -34.73 12.58 -29.94
N PRO A 20 -34.69 13.34 -28.83
CA PRO A 20 -35.54 13.11 -27.65
C PRO A 20 -37.05 12.93 -27.95
N PRO A 21 -37.66 13.63 -28.94
CA PRO A 21 -39.10 13.56 -29.21
C PRO A 21 -39.66 12.18 -29.54
N GLN A 22 -38.90 11.30 -30.19
CA GLN A 22 -39.42 9.97 -30.57
C GLN A 22 -39.49 9.04 -29.37
N PHE A 23 -38.49 9.07 -28.48
CA PHE A 23 -38.41 8.15 -27.33
C PHE A 23 -39.56 8.34 -26.33
N MET A 24 -39.93 9.59 -26.04
CA MET A 24 -40.91 9.91 -24.99
C MET A 24 -42.36 9.56 -25.36
N HIS A 25 -42.69 9.55 -26.65
CA HIS A 25 -43.99 9.07 -27.11
C HIS A 25 -44.20 7.57 -26.83
N PHE A 26 -43.11 6.79 -26.69
CA PHE A 26 -43.16 5.35 -26.41
C PHE A 26 -43.11 5.01 -24.91
N CYS A 27 -42.96 5.98 -24.01
CA CYS A 27 -42.84 5.75 -22.55
C CYS A 27 -43.74 6.68 -21.70
N PRO A 28 -45.06 6.78 -21.94
CA PRO A 28 -45.97 7.64 -21.14
C PRO A 28 -46.12 7.19 -19.67
N ALA A 29 -45.68 5.98 -19.35
CA ALA A 29 -45.67 5.42 -18.00
C ALA A 29 -44.36 5.68 -17.25
N LEU A 30 -43.47 6.53 -17.77
CA LEU A 30 -42.21 6.85 -17.09
C LEU A 30 -42.50 7.56 -15.76
N GLU A 31 -41.97 7.00 -14.67
CA GLU A 31 -42.13 7.54 -13.32
C GLU A 31 -40.86 8.22 -12.79
N HIS A 32 -39.71 7.93 -13.38
CA HIS A 32 -38.41 8.44 -12.92
C HIS A 32 -37.63 9.02 -14.09
N LEU A 33 -37.20 10.27 -13.94
CA LEU A 33 -36.41 10.98 -14.93
C LEU A 33 -35.15 11.54 -14.29
N TYR A 34 -34.00 11.14 -14.83
CA TYR A 34 -32.68 11.59 -14.40
C TYR A 34 -32.02 12.32 -15.55
N LEU A 35 -31.75 13.62 -15.38
CA LEU A 35 -31.10 14.46 -16.37
C LEU A 35 -29.77 14.93 -15.77
N LEU A 36 -28.70 14.16 -15.95
CA LEU A 36 -27.37 14.50 -15.41
C LEU A 36 -26.55 15.30 -16.43
N GLN A 37 -25.84 16.33 -15.98
CA GLN A 37 -24.98 17.15 -16.85
C GLN A 37 -23.67 16.40 -17.18
N GLY A 38 -23.71 15.50 -18.16
CA GLY A 38 -22.53 14.77 -18.65
C GLY A 38 -22.57 14.41 -20.13
N HIS A 39 -23.75 14.51 -20.74
CA HIS A 39 -23.90 14.34 -22.18
C HIS A 39 -24.14 15.70 -22.79
N THR A 40 -23.26 16.09 -23.71
CA THR A 40 -23.42 17.21 -24.65
C THR A 40 -24.70 16.99 -25.46
N TYR A 41 -25.84 17.27 -24.87
CA TYR A 41 -27.01 17.68 -25.63
C TYR A 41 -26.64 19.05 -26.19
N SER A 42 -26.23 19.06 -27.46
CA SER A 42 -26.33 20.27 -28.26
C SER A 42 -27.81 20.55 -28.43
N ILE A 43 -28.39 21.30 -27.48
CA ILE A 43 -29.68 21.93 -27.70
C ILE A 43 -29.38 23.22 -28.47
N GLU A 44 -28.92 23.07 -29.71
CA GLU A 44 -28.46 24.18 -30.55
C GLU A 44 -29.58 25.21 -30.83
N ASP A 45 -30.85 24.82 -30.65
CA ASP A 45 -32.03 25.64 -30.99
C ASP A 45 -33.06 25.87 -29.85
N GLU A 46 -32.83 25.40 -28.62
CA GLU A 46 -33.83 25.51 -27.52
C GLU A 46 -33.20 25.77 -26.13
N THR A 47 -33.84 26.61 -25.32
CA THR A 47 -33.38 26.86 -23.95
C THR A 47 -33.71 25.67 -23.04
N LYS A 48 -32.90 25.41 -22.00
CA LYS A 48 -33.17 24.36 -21.02
C LYS A 48 -34.59 24.48 -20.42
N SER A 49 -35.07 25.70 -20.16
CA SER A 49 -36.44 25.92 -19.66
C SER A 49 -37.51 25.49 -20.68
N ALA A 50 -37.35 25.84 -21.96
CA ALA A 50 -38.29 25.42 -23.01
C ALA A 50 -38.30 23.90 -23.20
N PHE A 51 -37.12 23.27 -23.11
CA PHE A 51 -36.98 21.82 -23.07
C PHE A 51 -37.81 21.24 -21.90
N LEU A 52 -37.59 21.70 -20.66
CA LEU A 52 -38.33 21.20 -19.49
C LEU A 52 -39.85 21.40 -19.62
N VAL A 53 -40.32 22.53 -20.14
CA VAL A 53 -41.75 22.77 -20.43
C VAL A 53 -42.31 21.66 -21.31
N ARG A 54 -41.60 21.33 -22.40
CA ARG A 54 -42.01 20.29 -23.34
C ARG A 54 -42.03 18.91 -22.67
N ILE A 55 -40.93 18.51 -22.03
CA ILE A 55 -40.78 17.19 -21.40
C ILE A 55 -41.87 16.95 -20.35
N PHE A 56 -42.06 17.91 -19.43
CA PHE A 56 -43.01 17.74 -18.33
C PHE A 56 -44.47 17.84 -18.75
N SER A 57 -44.76 18.36 -19.95
CA SER A 57 -46.12 18.33 -20.51
C SER A 57 -46.49 16.94 -21.06
N GLU A 58 -45.51 16.20 -21.57
CA GLU A 58 -45.72 14.87 -22.17
C GLU A 58 -45.59 13.71 -21.16
N LEU A 59 -45.01 13.97 -19.98
CA LEU A 59 -44.74 12.96 -18.94
C LEU A 59 -45.41 13.31 -17.60
N PRO A 60 -46.76 13.31 -17.52
CA PRO A 60 -47.48 13.76 -16.32
C PRO A 60 -47.32 12.82 -15.12
N ASN A 61 -46.92 11.55 -15.34
CA ASN A 61 -46.85 10.51 -14.30
C ASN A 61 -45.51 10.48 -13.53
N LEU A 62 -44.62 11.45 -13.77
CA LEU A 62 -43.33 11.50 -13.11
C LEU A 62 -43.48 11.66 -11.59
N LYS A 63 -42.83 10.75 -10.85
CA LYS A 63 -42.72 10.73 -9.40
C LYS A 63 -41.35 11.20 -8.92
N THR A 64 -40.30 11.00 -9.72
CA THR A 64 -38.93 11.42 -9.44
C THR A 64 -38.37 12.23 -10.59
N VAL A 65 -37.83 13.39 -10.28
CA VAL A 65 -37.09 14.23 -11.22
C VAL A 65 -35.75 14.61 -10.59
N ASP A 66 -34.66 14.29 -11.28
CA ASP A 66 -33.30 14.67 -10.91
C ASP A 66 -32.73 15.59 -12.00
N LEU A 67 -32.44 16.83 -11.60
CA LEU A 67 -31.87 17.89 -12.44
C LEU A 67 -30.51 18.33 -11.90
N SER A 68 -29.80 17.44 -11.21
CA SER A 68 -28.51 17.74 -10.59
C SER A 68 -27.54 18.39 -11.59
N GLU A 69 -26.86 19.44 -11.14
CA GLU A 69 -25.88 20.25 -11.88
C GLU A 69 -26.48 21.08 -13.02
N TRP A 70 -27.82 21.09 -13.21
CA TRP A 70 -28.42 21.93 -14.24
C TRP A 70 -28.37 23.42 -13.90
N VAL A 71 -28.38 24.24 -14.95
CA VAL A 71 -28.59 25.70 -14.85
C VAL A 71 -30.01 25.95 -15.31
N ILE A 72 -30.91 26.21 -14.35
CA ILE A 72 -32.34 26.40 -14.59
C ILE A 72 -32.73 27.74 -13.99
N HIS A 73 -33.29 28.61 -14.81
CA HIS A 73 -33.76 29.93 -14.38
C HIS A 73 -35.27 29.97 -14.14
N ASP A 74 -36.01 28.94 -14.57
CA ASP A 74 -37.45 28.87 -14.40
C ASP A 74 -37.89 27.43 -14.06
N PHE A 75 -38.46 27.27 -12.87
CA PHE A 75 -38.97 26.01 -12.34
C PHE A 75 -40.50 25.88 -12.45
N LEU A 76 -41.20 26.89 -12.99
CA LEU A 76 -42.64 26.82 -13.24
C LEU A 76 -43.08 25.53 -13.99
N PRO A 77 -42.29 24.98 -14.94
CA PRO A 77 -42.66 23.74 -15.61
C PRO A 77 -42.92 22.55 -14.67
N LEU A 78 -42.28 22.51 -13.50
CA LEU A 78 -42.45 21.42 -12.52
C LEU A 78 -43.86 21.39 -11.92
N GLN A 79 -44.60 22.52 -11.93
CA GLN A 79 -45.97 22.58 -11.39
C GLN A 79 -46.96 21.70 -12.16
N LYS A 80 -46.61 21.30 -13.40
CA LYS A 80 -47.40 20.37 -14.22
C LYS A 80 -47.31 18.92 -13.72
N LEU A 81 -46.30 18.59 -12.91
CA LEU A 81 -46.05 17.24 -12.42
C LEU A 81 -46.81 16.97 -11.12
N HIS A 82 -48.10 16.65 -11.23
CA HIS A 82 -48.99 16.47 -10.08
C HIS A 82 -48.68 15.23 -9.21
N PHE A 83 -47.86 14.30 -9.70
CA PHE A 83 -47.45 13.10 -8.96
C PHE A 83 -46.01 13.17 -8.44
N LEU A 84 -45.34 14.32 -8.59
CA LEU A 84 -43.95 14.48 -8.20
C LEU A 84 -43.79 14.33 -6.69
N THR A 85 -43.01 13.33 -6.28
CA THR A 85 -42.71 13.04 -4.87
C THR A 85 -41.25 13.26 -4.50
N THR A 86 -40.34 13.20 -5.47
CA THR A 86 -38.91 13.38 -5.27
C THR A 86 -38.35 14.36 -6.29
N LEU A 87 -37.71 15.42 -5.79
CA LEU A 87 -37.03 16.42 -6.62
C LEU A 87 -35.59 16.57 -6.14
N VAL A 88 -34.63 16.32 -7.04
CA VAL A 88 -33.19 16.46 -6.78
C VAL A 88 -32.63 17.59 -7.62
N LEU A 89 -32.09 18.60 -6.93
CA LEU A 89 -31.52 19.83 -7.48
C LEU A 89 -30.10 20.06 -6.93
N TYR A 90 -29.36 18.98 -6.70
CA TYR A 90 -27.98 19.05 -6.23
C TYR A 90 -27.12 19.88 -7.20
N ASP A 91 -26.31 20.81 -6.70
CA ASP A 91 -25.44 21.69 -7.51
C ASP A 91 -26.19 22.55 -8.55
N VAL A 92 -27.50 22.79 -8.38
CA VAL A 92 -28.27 23.72 -9.22
C VAL A 92 -28.12 25.14 -8.69
N ARG A 93 -27.72 26.07 -9.56
CA ARG A 93 -27.44 27.47 -9.17
C ARG A 93 -28.72 28.33 -9.07
N ASP A 94 -28.61 29.45 -8.35
CA ASP A 94 -29.64 30.50 -8.22
C ASP A 94 -31.00 30.03 -7.64
N LEU A 95 -30.98 28.93 -6.87
CA LEU A 95 -32.20 28.33 -6.29
C LEU A 95 -32.97 29.25 -5.35
N GLU A 96 -32.35 30.28 -4.76
CA GLU A 96 -33.04 31.26 -3.91
C GLU A 96 -34.24 31.90 -4.62
N THR A 97 -34.09 32.21 -5.92
CA THR A 97 -35.16 32.81 -6.74
C THR A 97 -36.33 31.86 -6.97
N SER A 98 -36.13 30.57 -6.74
CA SER A 98 -37.05 29.50 -7.12
C SER A 98 -37.74 28.84 -5.92
N ILE A 99 -37.42 29.28 -4.69
CA ILE A 99 -38.01 28.75 -3.45
C ILE A 99 -39.54 28.84 -3.46
N ASP A 100 -40.11 29.97 -3.87
CA ASP A 100 -41.56 30.16 -3.90
C ASP A 100 -42.24 29.20 -4.90
N THR A 101 -41.58 28.94 -6.04
CA THR A 101 -42.06 27.97 -7.03
C THR A 101 -41.98 26.55 -6.49
N ILE A 102 -40.85 26.17 -5.90
CA ILE A 102 -40.65 24.84 -5.29
C ILE A 102 -41.67 24.61 -4.16
N ALA A 103 -41.95 25.64 -3.35
CA ALA A 103 -42.93 25.59 -2.26
C ALA A 103 -44.36 25.27 -2.73
N THR A 104 -44.68 25.47 -4.01
CA THR A 104 -46.00 25.10 -4.58
C THR A 104 -46.15 23.60 -4.86
N LEU A 105 -45.06 22.82 -4.85
CA LEU A 105 -45.03 21.39 -5.17
C LEU A 105 -45.44 20.53 -3.95
N THR A 106 -46.67 20.70 -3.47
CA THR A 106 -47.16 20.15 -2.18
C THR A 106 -47.17 18.62 -2.06
N THR A 107 -46.99 17.89 -3.17
CA THR A 107 -46.88 16.42 -3.20
C THR A 107 -45.48 15.91 -2.86
N LEU A 108 -44.47 16.79 -2.80
CA LEU A 108 -43.10 16.42 -2.49
C LEU A 108 -42.96 15.75 -1.13
N LYS A 109 -42.20 14.65 -1.14
CA LYS A 109 -41.78 13.85 0.00
C LYS A 109 -40.27 13.94 0.21
N SER A 110 -39.50 14.05 -0.86
CA SER A 110 -38.05 14.24 -0.82
C SER A 110 -37.65 15.46 -1.65
N LEU A 111 -36.89 16.36 -1.04
CA LEU A 111 -36.31 17.52 -1.71
C LEU A 111 -34.82 17.56 -1.42
N ASP A 112 -34.02 17.67 -2.47
CA ASP A 112 -32.57 17.91 -2.36
C ASP A 112 -32.24 19.20 -3.10
N ILE A 113 -31.73 20.18 -2.37
CA ILE A 113 -31.23 21.47 -2.89
C ILE A 113 -29.78 21.71 -2.44
N SER A 114 -29.07 20.61 -2.15
CA SER A 114 -27.70 20.63 -1.62
C SER A 114 -26.70 21.14 -2.66
N GLN A 115 -25.59 21.68 -2.18
CA GLN A 115 -24.53 22.28 -2.98
C GLN A 115 -23.19 21.70 -2.53
N SER A 116 -22.33 21.38 -3.48
CA SER A 116 -20.93 21.06 -3.22
C SER A 116 -20.07 22.30 -2.99
N ASP A 117 -20.44 23.41 -3.64
CA ASP A 117 -19.80 24.72 -3.48
C ASP A 117 -20.70 25.66 -2.67
N ARG A 118 -20.22 26.05 -1.49
CA ARG A 118 -20.94 26.93 -0.56
C ARG A 118 -21.27 28.30 -1.16
N THR A 119 -20.50 28.75 -2.15
CA THR A 119 -20.79 30.04 -2.81
C THR A 119 -22.12 30.01 -3.55
N ASN A 120 -22.49 28.85 -4.12
CA ASN A 120 -23.79 28.65 -4.78
C ASN A 120 -24.92 28.35 -3.79
N GLY A 121 -24.59 27.94 -2.56
CA GLY A 121 -25.53 27.64 -1.47
C GLY A 121 -25.87 28.83 -0.58
N HIS A 122 -25.53 30.05 -0.97
CA HIS A 122 -25.81 31.24 -0.18
C HIS A 122 -27.18 31.84 -0.50
N TYR A 123 -28.06 31.86 0.49
CA TYR A 123 -29.37 32.50 0.44
C TYR A 123 -29.32 33.83 1.22
N THR A 124 -29.82 34.92 0.63
CA THR A 124 -29.88 36.24 1.31
C THR A 124 -30.85 36.25 2.50
N ARG A 125 -31.90 35.43 2.42
CA ARG A 125 -32.93 35.24 3.46
C ARG A 125 -33.01 33.76 3.86
N PRO A 126 -31.97 33.21 4.50
CA PRO A 126 -31.83 31.77 4.68
C PRO A 126 -32.95 31.18 5.54
N VAL A 127 -33.26 31.81 6.67
CA VAL A 127 -34.25 31.27 7.61
C VAL A 127 -35.66 31.43 7.04
N THR A 128 -35.94 32.53 6.33
CA THR A 128 -37.21 32.74 5.63
C THR A 128 -37.40 31.69 4.54
N SER A 129 -36.36 31.43 3.74
CA SER A 129 -36.41 30.47 2.63
C SER A 129 -36.67 29.05 3.14
N LEU A 130 -35.93 28.63 4.17
CA LEU A 130 -36.15 27.32 4.80
C LEU A 130 -37.54 27.23 5.42
N HIS A 131 -37.99 28.26 6.14
CA HIS A 131 -39.34 28.28 6.71
C HIS A 131 -40.43 28.14 5.64
N THR A 132 -40.33 28.89 4.53
CA THR A 132 -41.26 28.80 3.40
C THR A 132 -41.36 27.37 2.87
N LEU A 133 -40.22 26.69 2.67
CA LEU A 133 -40.21 25.28 2.23
C LEU A 133 -40.90 24.37 3.25
N ILE A 134 -40.52 24.47 4.53
CA ILE A 134 -41.02 23.59 5.59
C ILE A 134 -42.54 23.74 5.80
N THR A 135 -43.07 24.96 5.78
CA THR A 135 -44.50 25.20 5.98
C THR A 135 -45.35 24.86 4.76
N SER A 136 -44.78 24.98 3.56
CA SER A 136 -45.52 24.79 2.31
C SER A 136 -45.48 23.35 1.79
N LEU A 137 -44.52 22.53 2.24
CA LEU A 137 -44.36 21.13 1.84
C LEU A 137 -44.78 20.16 2.96
N PRO A 138 -46.08 19.91 3.16
CA PRO A 138 -46.59 19.17 4.32
C PRO A 138 -46.25 17.67 4.35
N ASN A 139 -45.87 17.12 3.20
CA ASN A 139 -45.59 15.70 3.02
C ASN A 139 -44.09 15.37 3.08
N LEU A 140 -43.23 16.37 3.31
CA LEU A 140 -41.78 16.21 3.33
C LEU A 140 -41.36 15.23 4.43
N VAL A 141 -40.57 14.23 4.05
CA VAL A 141 -39.94 13.23 4.93
C VAL A 141 -38.43 13.20 4.78
N SER A 142 -37.89 13.76 3.71
CA SER A 142 -36.47 13.80 3.40
C SER A 142 -36.12 15.19 2.85
N LEU A 143 -35.12 15.83 3.43
CA LEU A 143 -34.65 17.14 3.01
C LEU A 143 -33.13 17.15 3.00
N ASP A 144 -32.50 17.48 1.87
CA ASP A 144 -31.07 17.73 1.81
C ASP A 144 -30.80 19.21 1.48
N ILE A 145 -30.16 19.90 2.42
CA ILE A 145 -29.76 21.30 2.32
C ILE A 145 -28.26 21.46 2.55
N SER A 146 -27.49 20.36 2.42
CA SER A 146 -26.04 20.35 2.64
C SER A 146 -25.32 21.37 1.77
N GLY A 147 -24.29 22.01 2.31
CA GLY A 147 -23.50 23.05 1.63
C GLY A 147 -24.24 24.38 1.43
N THR A 148 -25.36 24.59 2.12
CA THR A 148 -26.09 25.87 2.10
C THR A 148 -26.00 26.59 3.45
N ASN A 149 -26.35 27.89 3.46
CA ASN A 149 -26.49 28.65 4.71
C ASN A 149 -27.92 28.60 5.29
N LEU A 150 -28.81 27.71 4.83
CA LEU A 150 -30.23 27.70 5.20
C LEU A 150 -30.49 27.45 6.69
N THR A 151 -29.54 26.83 7.38
CA THR A 151 -29.59 26.55 8.82
C THR A 151 -28.87 27.60 9.68
N SER A 152 -28.32 28.66 9.06
CA SER A 152 -27.64 29.75 9.76
C SER A 152 -28.59 30.58 10.64
N ALA A 153 -28.00 31.44 11.48
CA ALA A 153 -28.76 32.42 12.25
C ALA A 153 -29.48 33.43 11.33
N SER A 154 -30.59 34.00 11.81
CA SER A 154 -31.39 34.97 11.05
C SER A 154 -30.55 36.15 10.54
N SER A 155 -30.70 36.47 9.25
CA SER A 155 -30.09 37.65 8.63
C SER A 155 -30.97 38.89 8.84
N ASP A 156 -30.41 40.09 8.66
CA ASP A 156 -31.17 41.35 8.72
C ASP A 156 -32.30 41.42 7.66
N ASN A 157 -32.20 40.61 6.61
CA ASN A 157 -33.18 40.53 5.53
C ASN A 157 -34.27 39.48 5.79
N ASP A 158 -34.11 38.64 6.82
CA ASP A 158 -35.11 37.64 7.18
C ASP A 158 -36.38 38.28 7.74
N ARG A 159 -37.52 37.65 7.47
CA ARG A 159 -38.81 38.10 7.97
C ARG A 159 -39.10 37.41 9.31
N PRO A 160 -39.63 38.13 10.32
CA PRO A 160 -39.95 37.54 11.61
C PRO A 160 -41.07 36.50 11.47
N PHE A 161 -40.83 35.30 12.01
CA PHE A 161 -41.83 34.22 12.04
C PHE A 161 -42.94 34.54 13.05
N ILE A 162 -44.20 34.37 12.63
CA ILE A 162 -45.35 34.52 13.52
C ILE A 162 -45.84 33.12 13.90
N GLY A 163 -45.61 32.73 15.16
CA GLY A 163 -46.12 31.48 15.72
C GLY A 163 -45.10 30.71 16.56
N ARG A 164 -45.58 29.76 17.36
CA ARG A 164 -44.74 28.82 18.11
C ARG A 164 -44.76 27.48 17.38
N GLY A 165 -43.60 27.00 16.96
CA GLY A 165 -43.44 25.67 16.36
C GLY A 165 -43.85 24.55 17.32
N ILE A 166 -44.11 23.36 16.75
CA ILE A 166 -44.59 22.17 17.48
C ILE A 166 -43.43 21.22 17.79
N ILE A 167 -42.34 21.30 17.04
CA ILE A 167 -41.15 20.45 17.18
C ILE A 167 -40.05 21.20 17.92
N ASN A 168 -39.34 20.51 18.82
CA ASN A 168 -38.14 21.02 19.45
C ASN A 168 -36.96 20.91 18.46
N SER A 169 -36.39 22.04 18.06
CA SER A 169 -35.26 22.10 17.14
C SER A 169 -34.42 23.34 17.42
N ASP A 170 -33.10 23.18 17.33
CA ASP A 170 -32.17 24.31 17.44
C ASP A 170 -32.13 25.13 16.12
N ILE A 171 -32.61 24.55 15.02
CA ILE A 171 -32.79 25.23 13.73
C ILE A 171 -34.21 25.83 13.69
N PRO A 172 -34.39 27.16 13.72
CA PRO A 172 -35.70 27.79 13.96
C PRO A 172 -36.79 27.41 12.97
N ALA A 173 -36.45 27.31 11.68
CA ALA A 173 -37.41 26.97 10.63
C ALA A 173 -37.96 25.53 10.79
N LEU A 174 -37.14 24.61 11.31
CA LEU A 174 -37.54 23.20 11.49
C LEU A 174 -38.51 23.00 12.66
N CYS A 175 -38.66 23.96 13.57
CA CYS A 175 -39.68 23.90 14.63
C CYS A 175 -41.12 23.81 14.07
N PHE A 176 -41.33 24.23 12.81
CA PHE A 176 -42.62 24.26 12.13
C PHE A 176 -42.92 23.00 11.31
N LEU A 177 -42.02 22.01 11.33
CA LEU A 177 -42.28 20.68 10.77
C LEU A 177 -43.52 20.05 11.43
N ARG A 178 -44.29 19.28 10.65
CA ARG A 178 -45.45 18.52 11.18
C ARG A 178 -45.04 17.26 11.95
N ARG A 179 -43.88 16.71 11.61
CA ARG A 179 -43.25 15.53 12.22
C ARG A 179 -41.74 15.57 11.95
N PRO A 180 -40.92 14.91 12.77
CA PRO A 180 -39.50 14.73 12.46
C PRO A 180 -39.30 14.11 11.07
N LEU A 181 -38.23 14.52 10.39
CA LEU A 181 -37.86 13.97 9.09
C LEU A 181 -37.25 12.57 9.24
N LYS A 182 -37.38 11.73 8.22
CA LYS A 182 -36.61 10.47 8.15
C LYS A 182 -35.14 10.73 7.79
N PHE A 183 -34.89 11.74 6.98
CA PHE A 183 -33.55 12.17 6.59
C PHE A 183 -33.45 13.68 6.54
N LEU A 184 -32.36 14.22 7.08
CA LEU A 184 -31.98 15.62 6.96
C LEU A 184 -30.49 15.73 6.64
N GLY A 185 -30.17 16.32 5.49
CA GLY A 185 -28.78 16.63 5.12
C GLY A 185 -28.41 18.06 5.47
N ILE A 186 -27.42 18.20 6.36
CA ILE A 186 -26.88 19.48 6.85
C ILE A 186 -25.34 19.46 6.83
N PHE A 187 -24.75 18.60 6.00
CA PHE A 187 -23.30 18.54 5.85
C PHE A 187 -22.78 19.85 5.27
N ASN A 188 -21.73 20.42 5.85
CA ASN A 188 -21.11 21.67 5.45
C ASN A 188 -22.08 22.88 5.47
N CYS A 189 -23.03 22.89 6.40
CA CYS A 189 -23.94 24.01 6.66
C CYS A 189 -23.47 24.81 7.87
N ASP A 190 -23.23 26.11 7.68
CA ASP A 190 -22.69 27.07 8.66
C ASP A 190 -23.04 26.75 10.13
N SER A 191 -22.06 26.19 10.86
CA SER A 191 -22.10 25.90 12.31
C SER A 191 -23.25 24.99 12.78
N SER A 192 -23.96 24.35 11.86
CA SER A 192 -25.23 23.66 12.18
C SER A 192 -25.06 22.21 12.63
N SER A 193 -23.87 21.67 12.41
CA SER A 193 -23.46 20.37 12.94
C SER A 193 -23.41 20.35 14.47
N GLN A 194 -23.18 21.49 15.14
CA GLN A 194 -23.10 21.57 16.61
C GLN A 194 -24.45 21.54 17.33
N TYR A 195 -25.56 21.56 16.57
CA TYR A 195 -26.91 21.52 17.15
C TYR A 195 -27.23 20.15 17.74
N THR A 196 -27.79 20.15 18.94
CA THR A 196 -28.12 18.92 19.69
C THR A 196 -29.53 18.44 19.33
N ASN A 197 -30.47 19.37 19.13
CA ASN A 197 -31.86 19.07 18.79
C ASN A 197 -32.08 19.24 17.29
N ILE A 198 -31.82 18.19 16.53
CA ILE A 198 -32.09 18.13 15.10
C ILE A 198 -33.24 17.14 14.86
N PRO A 199 -34.39 17.58 14.33
CA PRO A 199 -35.59 16.74 14.27
C PRO A 199 -35.59 15.78 13.07
N ALA A 200 -34.62 14.86 13.02
CA ALA A 200 -34.53 13.82 11.98
C ALA A 200 -34.01 12.48 12.52
N GLU A 201 -34.45 11.37 11.91
CA GLU A 201 -33.98 10.01 12.26
C GLU A 201 -32.56 9.74 11.76
N ARG A 202 -32.24 10.17 10.54
CA ARG A 202 -30.90 10.10 9.93
C ARG A 202 -30.42 11.49 9.54
N ILE A 203 -29.19 11.81 9.92
CA ILE A 203 -28.60 13.14 9.70
C ILE A 203 -27.25 12.96 9.00
N SER A 204 -27.06 13.51 7.80
CA SER A 204 -25.72 13.71 7.25
C SER A 204 -25.18 15.05 7.72
N GLY A 205 -23.97 15.05 8.27
CA GLY A 205 -23.35 16.21 8.91
C GLY A 205 -21.88 15.91 9.25
N GLU A 206 -21.21 16.84 9.93
CA GLU A 206 -19.79 16.71 10.29
C GLU A 206 -19.51 16.75 11.80
N HIS A 207 -20.54 16.65 12.65
CA HIS A 207 -20.35 16.80 14.10
C HIS A 207 -19.66 15.60 14.76
N GLY A 208 -19.95 14.40 14.27
CA GLY A 208 -19.53 13.16 14.93
C GLY A 208 -19.69 11.96 14.02
N GLU A 209 -19.32 10.79 14.55
CA GLU A 209 -19.16 9.56 13.77
C GLU A 209 -20.42 9.19 12.97
N ASP A 210 -21.59 9.15 13.60
CA ASP A 210 -22.82 8.78 12.90
C ASP A 210 -23.21 9.74 11.77
N GLN A 211 -22.96 11.04 11.95
CA GLN A 211 -23.26 12.04 10.94
C GLN A 211 -22.31 11.94 9.74
N VAL A 212 -21.01 11.76 10.00
CA VAL A 212 -20.00 11.61 8.96
C VAL A 212 -20.23 10.32 8.18
N LEU A 213 -20.51 9.20 8.85
CA LEU A 213 -20.82 7.94 8.17
C LEU A 213 -22.10 8.03 7.33
N THR A 214 -23.13 8.71 7.85
CA THR A 214 -24.35 8.98 7.06
C THR A 214 -24.04 9.85 5.84
N ALA A 215 -23.19 10.86 5.97
CA ALA A 215 -22.74 11.68 4.85
C ALA A 215 -21.97 10.86 3.81
N MET A 216 -21.08 9.95 4.24
CA MET A 216 -20.35 9.05 3.34
C MET A 216 -21.29 8.12 2.56
N GLU A 217 -22.33 7.62 3.21
CA GLU A 217 -23.34 6.77 2.58
C GLU A 217 -24.17 7.51 1.53
N VAL A 218 -24.67 8.71 1.89
CA VAL A 218 -25.59 9.48 1.06
C VAL A 218 -24.87 10.12 -0.13
N TYR A 219 -23.65 10.63 0.09
CA TYR A 219 -22.90 11.36 -0.94
C TYR A 219 -21.92 10.49 -1.70
N LEU A 220 -22.02 9.15 -1.57
CA LEU A 220 -21.09 8.22 -2.18
C LEU A 220 -20.93 8.44 -3.69
N GLU A 221 -21.98 8.81 -4.43
CA GLU A 221 -21.93 9.02 -5.89
C GLU A 221 -21.55 10.46 -6.29
N ARG A 222 -21.39 11.38 -5.33
CA ARG A 222 -21.14 12.82 -5.58
C ARG A 222 -19.67 13.17 -5.32
N PRO A 223 -18.79 13.18 -6.33
CA PRO A 223 -17.35 13.25 -6.10
C PRO A 223 -16.89 14.52 -5.35
N LYS A 224 -17.47 15.68 -5.68
CA LYS A 224 -17.12 16.96 -5.03
C LYS A 224 -17.47 16.94 -3.54
N THR A 225 -18.69 16.54 -3.18
CA THR A 225 -19.13 16.44 -1.78
C THR A 225 -18.39 15.32 -1.05
N MET A 226 -18.25 14.15 -1.68
CA MET A 226 -17.57 12.99 -1.09
C MET A 226 -16.12 13.32 -0.73
N HIS A 227 -15.43 14.17 -1.49
CA HIS A 227 -14.07 14.61 -1.17
C HIS A 227 -14.03 15.34 0.18
N THR A 228 -14.93 16.30 0.38
CA THR A 228 -15.06 17.01 1.65
C THR A 228 -15.44 16.06 2.79
N VAL A 229 -16.35 15.12 2.54
CA VAL A 229 -16.74 14.11 3.55
C VAL A 229 -15.56 13.20 3.93
N LEU A 230 -14.73 12.75 2.97
CA LEU A 230 -13.54 11.96 3.28
C LEU A 230 -12.50 12.76 4.06
N ASN A 231 -12.41 14.08 3.84
CA ASN A 231 -11.56 14.94 4.66
C ASN A 231 -12.09 15.03 6.10
N GLU A 232 -13.39 15.16 6.31
CA GLU A 232 -13.98 15.13 7.66
C GLU A 232 -13.80 13.77 8.33
N SER A 233 -13.99 12.66 7.60
CA SER A 233 -13.66 11.31 8.08
C SER A 233 -12.20 11.21 8.51
N TYR A 234 -11.28 11.77 7.73
CA TYR A 234 -9.86 11.80 8.07
C TYR A 234 -9.59 12.58 9.36
N GLN A 235 -10.16 13.78 9.51
CA GLN A 235 -10.01 14.58 10.73
C GLN A 235 -10.59 13.84 11.94
N LEU A 236 -11.78 13.27 11.78
CA LEU A 236 -12.48 12.53 12.81
C LEU A 236 -11.64 11.34 13.30
N TYR A 237 -11.18 10.46 12.41
CA TYR A 237 -10.43 9.28 12.83
C TYR A 237 -8.99 9.57 13.25
N ARG A 238 -8.43 10.71 12.85
CA ARG A 238 -7.08 11.14 13.28
C ARG A 238 -7.06 11.75 14.67
N PHE A 239 -8.06 12.58 15.00
CA PHE A 239 -8.05 13.40 16.22
C PHE A 239 -9.22 13.13 17.18
N GLY A 240 -10.26 12.46 16.71
CA GLY A 240 -11.43 12.12 17.50
C GLY A 240 -11.12 11.11 18.61
N THR A 241 -11.87 11.23 19.69
CA THR A 241 -11.87 10.30 20.82
C THR A 241 -13.20 9.57 20.89
N ASP A 242 -13.23 8.38 21.51
CA ASP A 242 -14.45 7.61 21.76
C ASP A 242 -15.25 7.23 20.49
N LEU A 243 -14.53 6.85 19.44
CA LEU A 243 -15.11 6.32 18.20
C LEU A 243 -15.33 4.81 18.29
N HIS A 244 -16.40 4.31 17.68
CA HIS A 244 -16.84 2.91 17.82
C HIS A 244 -17.18 2.22 16.49
N ARG A 245 -17.30 2.95 15.39
CA ARG A 245 -17.79 2.43 14.09
C ARG A 245 -16.71 2.29 13.02
N TYR A 246 -15.48 2.00 13.44
CA TYR A 246 -14.33 1.80 12.53
C TYR A 246 -14.58 0.79 11.40
N VAL A 247 -15.33 -0.28 11.65
CA VAL A 247 -15.66 -1.29 10.63
C VAL A 247 -16.52 -0.70 9.51
N ASP A 248 -17.58 0.04 9.89
CA ASP A 248 -18.48 0.68 8.94
C ASP A 248 -17.74 1.75 8.13
N ALA A 249 -16.92 2.55 8.82
CA ALA A 249 -16.06 3.56 8.19
C ALA A 249 -15.12 2.95 7.16
N LEU A 250 -14.45 1.85 7.51
CA LEU A 250 -13.57 1.14 6.58
C LEU A 250 -14.32 0.70 5.34
N HIS A 251 -15.51 0.12 5.50
CA HIS A 251 -16.32 -0.32 4.37
C HIS A 251 -16.78 0.84 3.48
N LEU A 252 -17.13 1.99 4.06
CA LEU A 252 -17.52 3.18 3.31
C LEU A 252 -16.33 3.82 2.59
N VAL A 253 -15.17 3.92 3.23
CA VAL A 253 -13.93 4.39 2.60
C VAL A 253 -13.56 3.49 1.43
N LEU A 254 -13.59 2.16 1.60
CA LEU A 254 -13.30 1.22 0.51
C LEU A 254 -14.26 1.36 -0.67
N ARG A 255 -15.56 1.58 -0.40
CA ARG A 255 -16.55 1.83 -1.46
C ARG A 255 -16.25 3.14 -2.19
N ALA A 256 -15.95 4.21 -1.46
CA ALA A 256 -15.63 5.51 -2.03
C ALA A 256 -14.36 5.47 -2.89
N LEU A 257 -13.29 4.86 -2.38
CA LEU A 257 -12.02 4.69 -3.11
C LEU A 257 -12.22 3.88 -4.41
N LYS A 258 -13.03 2.82 -4.35
CA LYS A 258 -13.32 2.00 -5.54
C LYS A 258 -14.17 2.74 -6.57
N MET A 259 -15.21 3.45 -6.13
CA MET A 259 -16.11 4.17 -7.03
C MET A 259 -15.41 5.35 -7.71
N HIS A 260 -14.56 6.06 -6.97
CA HIS A 260 -13.88 7.26 -7.43
C HIS A 260 -12.40 7.02 -7.69
N LEU A 261 -12.08 5.87 -8.29
CA LEU A 261 -10.69 5.49 -8.57
C LEU A 261 -9.99 6.54 -9.45
N GLY A 262 -10.69 7.21 -10.36
CA GLY A 262 -10.13 8.24 -11.23
C GLY A 262 -9.92 9.62 -10.59
N ASN A 263 -10.38 9.86 -9.37
CA ASN A 263 -10.30 11.17 -8.72
C ASN A 263 -9.17 11.20 -7.68
N LYS A 264 -8.10 11.92 -7.98
CA LYS A 264 -6.91 11.99 -7.12
C LYS A 264 -7.15 12.54 -5.72
N ASP A 265 -7.97 13.58 -5.59
CA ASP A 265 -8.20 14.27 -4.31
C ASP A 265 -8.97 13.34 -3.36
N LEU A 266 -9.94 12.60 -3.92
CA LEU A 266 -10.65 11.53 -3.21
C LEU A 266 -9.71 10.39 -2.78
N GLN A 267 -8.78 9.96 -3.64
CA GLN A 267 -7.81 8.93 -3.28
C GLN A 267 -6.85 9.40 -2.17
N ILE A 268 -6.42 10.67 -2.20
CA ILE A 268 -5.60 11.27 -1.14
C ILE A 268 -6.35 11.27 0.19
N ALA A 269 -7.56 11.83 0.23
CA ALA A 269 -8.36 11.92 1.45
C ALA A 269 -8.79 10.54 1.99
N GLY A 270 -9.22 9.65 1.10
CA GLY A 270 -9.66 8.30 1.48
C GLY A 270 -8.52 7.40 1.94
N SER A 271 -7.34 7.44 1.29
CA SER A 271 -6.16 6.69 1.77
C SER A 271 -5.67 7.21 3.13
N ALA A 272 -5.74 8.53 3.37
CA ALA A 272 -5.42 9.13 4.65
C ALA A 272 -6.39 8.68 5.75
N SER A 273 -7.71 8.70 5.48
CA SER A 273 -8.73 8.14 6.40
C SER A 273 -8.46 6.67 6.70
N MET A 274 -8.24 5.86 5.67
CA MET A 274 -8.03 4.42 5.80
C MET A 274 -6.83 4.08 6.68
N PHE A 275 -5.71 4.81 6.55
CA PHE A 275 -4.51 4.62 7.36
C PHE A 275 -4.77 4.68 8.87
N TYR A 276 -5.64 5.60 9.32
CA TYR A 276 -6.02 5.72 10.73
C TYR A 276 -7.06 4.68 11.13
N ILE A 277 -8.02 4.37 10.26
CA ILE A 277 -9.10 3.44 10.56
C ILE A 277 -8.58 2.00 10.74
N ILE A 278 -7.72 1.50 9.84
CA ILE A 278 -7.35 0.07 9.81
C ILE A 278 -6.65 -0.42 11.08
N ARG A 279 -6.01 0.48 11.84
CA ARG A 279 -5.34 0.20 13.13
C ARG A 279 -6.29 -0.29 14.21
N HIS A 280 -7.56 0.09 14.10
CA HIS A 280 -8.60 -0.17 15.10
C HIS A 280 -9.59 -1.25 14.64
N VAL A 281 -9.39 -1.83 13.46
CA VAL A 281 -10.28 -2.84 12.89
C VAL A 281 -9.65 -4.23 12.98
N LYS A 282 -10.31 -5.15 13.67
CA LYS A 282 -10.01 -6.59 13.56
C LYS A 282 -10.56 -7.11 12.23
N MET A 283 -9.71 -7.13 11.21
CA MET A 283 -10.07 -7.56 9.87
C MET A 283 -9.94 -9.08 9.70
N ASN A 284 -10.92 -9.70 9.03
CA ASN A 284 -10.75 -11.05 8.49
C ASN A 284 -9.89 -11.02 7.20
N ARG A 285 -9.48 -12.20 6.73
CA ARG A 285 -8.62 -12.35 5.54
C ARG A 285 -9.16 -11.63 4.30
N ASP A 286 -10.47 -11.66 4.08
CA ASP A 286 -11.10 -11.05 2.90
C ASP A 286 -11.12 -9.52 2.98
N THR A 287 -11.38 -8.96 4.16
CA THR A 287 -11.27 -7.51 4.37
C THR A 287 -9.84 -7.04 4.23
N LYS A 288 -8.85 -7.76 4.79
CA LYS A 288 -7.42 -7.43 4.60
C LYS A 288 -7.05 -7.37 3.12
N ARG A 289 -7.47 -8.39 2.35
CA ARG A 289 -7.26 -8.42 0.90
C ARG A 289 -7.92 -7.25 0.17
N ARG A 290 -9.16 -6.89 0.50
CA ARG A 290 -9.83 -5.73 -0.10
C ARG A 290 -9.10 -4.42 0.19
N VAL A 291 -8.60 -4.25 1.42
CA VAL A 291 -7.79 -3.08 1.79
C VAL A 291 -6.51 -3.03 0.97
N ILE A 292 -5.75 -4.12 0.94
CA ILE A 292 -4.50 -4.20 0.18
C ILE A 292 -4.75 -3.92 -1.30
N LEU A 293 -5.80 -4.51 -1.90
CA LEU A 293 -6.14 -4.26 -3.31
C LEU A 293 -6.53 -2.79 -3.55
N ALA A 294 -7.34 -2.18 -2.69
CA ALA A 294 -7.70 -0.76 -2.83
C ALA A 294 -6.48 0.18 -2.72
N LEU A 295 -5.53 -0.14 -1.83
CA LEU A 295 -4.26 0.58 -1.71
C LEU A 295 -3.45 0.51 -3.01
N LEU A 296 -3.32 -0.70 -3.58
CA LEU A 296 -2.59 -0.91 -4.83
C LEU A 296 -3.29 -0.27 -6.04
N ASP A 297 -4.62 -0.38 -6.14
CA ASP A 297 -5.42 0.24 -7.20
C ASP A 297 -5.24 1.78 -7.20
N GLY A 298 -5.30 2.40 -6.02
CA GLY A 298 -5.09 3.83 -5.86
C GLY A 298 -3.66 4.25 -6.25
N MET A 299 -2.65 3.53 -5.76
CA MET A 299 -1.23 3.77 -6.08
C MET A 299 -0.91 3.63 -7.58
N GLU A 300 -1.51 2.65 -8.27
CA GLU A 300 -1.35 2.48 -9.72
C GLU A 300 -2.01 3.60 -10.51
N SER A 301 -3.19 4.06 -10.08
CA SER A 301 -3.97 5.07 -10.80
C SER A 301 -3.42 6.48 -10.63
N HIS A 302 -2.79 6.79 -9.48
CA HIS A 302 -2.23 8.11 -9.20
C HIS A 302 -0.81 8.05 -8.66
N LEU A 303 0.06 7.31 -9.36
CA LEU A 303 1.47 7.14 -8.97
C LEU A 303 2.18 8.48 -8.76
N GLU A 304 1.81 9.55 -9.47
CA GLU A 304 2.42 10.88 -9.37
C GLU A 304 2.07 11.63 -8.07
N GLU A 305 1.02 11.21 -7.35
CA GLU A 305 0.52 11.91 -6.17
C GLU A 305 1.25 11.44 -4.90
N GLN A 306 2.39 12.09 -4.60
CA GLN A 306 3.31 11.72 -3.50
C GLN A 306 2.61 11.48 -2.15
N VAL A 307 1.65 12.33 -1.77
CA VAL A 307 0.96 12.23 -0.48
C VAL A 307 0.14 10.94 -0.39
N MET A 308 -0.58 10.58 -1.47
CA MET A 308 -1.37 9.36 -1.52
C MET A 308 -0.48 8.13 -1.47
N VAL A 309 0.55 8.05 -2.32
CA VAL A 309 1.42 6.85 -2.35
C VAL A 309 2.11 6.63 -1.00
N ARG A 310 2.51 7.71 -0.32
CA ARG A 310 3.07 7.64 1.03
C ARG A 310 2.07 7.10 2.04
N ASN A 311 0.82 7.59 2.03
CA ASN A 311 -0.25 7.08 2.90
C ASN A 311 -0.51 5.59 2.65
N CYS A 312 -0.48 5.18 1.37
CA CYS A 312 -0.69 3.80 1.00
C CYS A 312 0.46 2.89 1.45
N CYS A 313 1.71 3.27 1.21
CA CYS A 313 2.88 2.54 1.71
C CYS A 313 2.89 2.42 3.23
N LEU A 314 2.56 3.50 3.96
CA LEU A 314 2.42 3.48 5.42
C LEU A 314 1.29 2.56 5.90
N SER A 315 0.23 2.42 5.12
CA SER A 315 -0.86 1.50 5.40
C SER A 315 -0.44 0.04 5.15
N LEU A 316 0.33 -0.22 4.09
CA LEU A 316 0.90 -1.55 3.81
C LEU A 316 1.83 -2.04 4.93
N CYS A 317 2.59 -1.14 5.57
CA CYS A 317 3.43 -1.48 6.72
C CYS A 317 2.67 -1.99 7.96
N GLN A 318 1.34 -1.90 7.98
CA GLN A 318 0.52 -2.38 9.11
C GLN A 318 0.05 -3.83 8.94
N PHE A 319 0.41 -4.48 7.83
CA PHE A 319 0.05 -5.87 7.53
C PHE A 319 1.26 -6.78 7.72
N ASP A 320 1.00 -8.02 8.14
CA ASP A 320 2.05 -8.99 8.40
C ASP A 320 2.63 -9.55 7.09
N ILE A 321 3.95 -9.42 6.91
CA ILE A 321 4.72 -10.03 5.82
C ILE A 321 5.37 -11.31 6.39
N PRO A 322 5.23 -12.49 5.75
CA PRO A 322 4.68 -12.72 4.42
C PRO A 322 3.17 -12.98 4.32
N GLN A 323 2.50 -13.29 5.43
CA GLN A 323 1.19 -13.96 5.46
C GLN A 323 0.07 -13.18 4.75
N GLU A 324 0.14 -11.85 4.75
CA GLU A 324 -0.96 -10.98 4.33
C GLU A 324 -0.69 -10.25 3.02
N ILE A 325 0.59 -10.05 2.67
CA ILE A 325 1.01 -9.26 1.51
C ILE A 325 1.41 -10.13 0.32
N LEU A 326 2.10 -11.26 0.55
CA LEU A 326 2.73 -12.02 -0.55
C LEU A 326 1.74 -12.74 -1.48
N PHE A 327 0.43 -12.74 -1.20
CA PHE A 327 -0.57 -13.28 -2.14
C PHE A 327 -0.60 -12.54 -3.49
N ASN A 328 -0.06 -11.32 -3.56
CA ASN A 328 0.05 -10.52 -4.78
C ASN A 328 1.45 -9.90 -4.91
N TYR A 329 2.48 -10.70 -4.60
CA TYR A 329 3.87 -10.26 -4.53
C TYR A 329 4.32 -9.45 -5.77
N GLY A 330 4.16 -9.99 -6.98
CA GLY A 330 4.61 -9.35 -8.22
C GLY A 330 4.05 -7.95 -8.42
N ARG A 331 2.75 -7.77 -8.15
CA ARG A 331 2.08 -6.46 -8.23
C ARG A 331 2.64 -5.48 -7.19
N VAL A 332 2.79 -5.93 -5.94
CA VAL A 332 3.32 -5.10 -4.85
C VAL A 332 4.77 -4.69 -5.14
N ALA A 333 5.63 -5.63 -5.52
CA ALA A 333 7.03 -5.38 -5.84
C ALA A 333 7.18 -4.40 -7.01
N ASN A 334 6.46 -4.62 -8.12
CA ASN A 334 6.46 -3.73 -9.27
C ASN A 334 6.05 -2.30 -8.90
N LEU A 335 4.98 -2.16 -8.12
CA LEU A 335 4.48 -0.85 -7.74
C LEU A 335 5.43 -0.13 -6.79
N LEU A 336 6.02 -0.82 -5.82
CA LEU A 336 7.02 -0.25 -4.91
C LEU A 336 8.28 0.21 -5.66
N VAL A 337 8.76 -0.56 -6.64
CA VAL A 337 9.89 -0.16 -7.49
C VAL A 337 9.56 1.12 -8.27
N LYS A 338 8.37 1.20 -8.87
CA LYS A 338 7.90 2.42 -9.56
C LYS A 338 7.78 3.61 -8.62
N VAL A 339 7.23 3.45 -7.43
CA VAL A 339 7.15 4.52 -6.42
C VAL A 339 8.54 5.01 -6.04
N LEU A 340 9.50 4.10 -5.83
CA LEU A 340 10.88 4.47 -5.49
C LEU A 340 11.58 5.22 -6.62
N GLU A 341 11.26 4.89 -7.86
CA GLU A 341 11.77 5.59 -9.03
C GLU A 341 11.13 6.97 -9.20
N THR A 342 9.81 7.10 -9.08
CA THR A 342 9.07 8.36 -9.26
C THR A 342 9.37 9.34 -8.11
N HIS A 343 9.23 8.90 -6.85
CA HIS A 343 9.34 9.74 -5.64
C HIS A 343 10.73 9.71 -5.01
N ASN A 344 11.73 9.70 -5.87
CA ASN A 344 13.13 9.48 -5.53
C ASN A 344 13.82 10.68 -4.83
N SER A 345 13.09 11.76 -4.57
CA SER A 345 13.53 12.93 -3.81
C SER A 345 12.93 12.98 -2.40
N ASP A 346 11.87 12.21 -2.15
CA ASP A 346 11.21 12.17 -0.84
C ASP A 346 11.81 11.10 0.07
N VAL A 347 12.65 11.53 1.00
CA VAL A 347 13.39 10.65 1.91
C VAL A 347 12.46 9.74 2.72
N LEU A 348 11.30 10.25 3.13
CA LEU A 348 10.34 9.46 3.92
C LEU A 348 9.75 8.32 3.08
N THR A 349 9.27 8.62 1.87
CA THR A 349 8.76 7.58 0.95
C THR A 349 9.84 6.58 0.59
N GLN A 350 11.07 7.02 0.30
CA GLN A 350 12.20 6.12 0.05
C GLN A 350 12.41 5.11 1.19
N ARG A 351 12.46 5.60 2.42
CA ARG A 351 12.71 4.75 3.60
C ARG A 351 11.62 3.69 3.78
N ILE A 352 10.36 4.09 3.63
CA ILE A 352 9.22 3.16 3.74
C ILE A 352 9.27 2.10 2.65
N VAL A 353 9.51 2.51 1.41
CA VAL A 353 9.49 1.62 0.24
C VAL A 353 10.65 0.62 0.28
N VAL A 354 11.87 1.08 0.59
CA VAL A 354 13.04 0.20 0.71
C VAL A 354 12.86 -0.79 1.87
N PHE A 355 12.27 -0.36 2.99
CA PHE A 355 11.92 -1.26 4.10
C PHE A 355 10.92 -2.34 3.68
N LEU A 356 9.85 -1.98 2.97
CA LEU A 356 8.86 -2.94 2.47
C LEU A 356 9.48 -3.93 1.47
N LEU A 357 10.29 -3.44 0.53
CA LEU A 357 11.00 -4.29 -0.44
C LEU A 357 11.93 -5.29 0.27
N ASN A 358 12.74 -4.83 1.24
CA ASN A 358 13.62 -5.72 1.99
C ASN A 358 12.85 -6.74 2.83
N SER A 359 11.77 -6.31 3.49
CA SER A 359 10.92 -7.18 4.28
C SER A 359 10.33 -8.31 3.42
N MET A 360 9.88 -8.01 2.20
CA MET A 360 9.43 -9.05 1.26
C MET A 360 10.59 -9.92 0.76
N ALA A 361 11.75 -9.34 0.45
CA ALA A 361 12.92 -10.06 -0.05
C ALA A 361 13.42 -11.16 0.90
N CYS A 362 13.27 -10.96 2.22
CA CYS A 362 13.59 -11.97 3.23
C CYS A 362 12.77 -13.27 3.10
N HIS A 363 11.59 -13.23 2.49
CA HIS A 363 10.63 -14.35 2.49
C HIS A 363 10.41 -15.00 1.13
N VAL A 364 10.94 -14.44 0.05
CA VAL A 364 10.76 -14.97 -1.31
C VAL A 364 11.89 -15.92 -1.70
N GLU A 365 11.57 -16.86 -2.61
CA GLU A 365 12.48 -17.91 -3.10
C GLU A 365 12.25 -18.18 -4.59
N GLY A 366 13.24 -18.79 -5.25
CA GLY A 366 13.13 -19.27 -6.63
C GLY A 366 12.66 -18.21 -7.62
N GLU A 367 11.58 -18.50 -8.34
CA GLU A 367 11.03 -17.64 -9.40
C GLU A 367 10.66 -16.23 -8.90
N GLN A 368 10.21 -16.08 -7.65
CA GLN A 368 9.86 -14.76 -7.11
C GLN A 368 11.09 -13.85 -6.98
N LYS A 369 12.26 -14.42 -6.66
CA LYS A 369 13.51 -13.65 -6.63
C LYS A 369 13.88 -13.18 -8.05
N VAL A 370 13.69 -14.04 -9.04
CA VAL A 370 13.95 -13.71 -10.45
C VAL A 370 12.98 -12.63 -10.94
N GLU A 371 11.69 -12.75 -10.64
CA GLU A 371 10.64 -11.81 -11.05
C GLU A 371 10.94 -10.37 -10.60
N VAL A 372 11.33 -10.15 -9.34
CA VAL A 372 11.65 -8.79 -8.88
C VAL A 372 12.93 -8.23 -9.50
N GLY A 373 13.88 -9.10 -9.88
CA GLY A 373 15.02 -8.71 -10.71
C GLY A 373 14.60 -8.31 -12.12
N GLU A 374 13.65 -9.01 -12.74
CA GLU A 374 13.09 -8.69 -14.06
C GLU A 374 12.31 -7.37 -14.09
N ILE A 375 11.65 -7.03 -12.98
CA ILE A 375 10.96 -5.76 -12.76
C ILE A 375 11.94 -4.56 -12.72
N GLY A 376 13.25 -4.81 -12.55
CA GLY A 376 14.28 -3.76 -12.50
C GLY A 376 14.57 -3.24 -11.08
N ALA A 377 14.19 -3.98 -10.04
CA ALA A 377 14.38 -3.53 -8.66
C ALA A 377 15.86 -3.34 -8.29
N ILE A 378 16.76 -4.17 -8.83
CA ILE A 378 18.20 -4.11 -8.55
C ILE A 378 18.77 -2.77 -9.02
N GLU A 379 18.47 -2.40 -10.27
CA GLU A 379 18.92 -1.17 -10.90
C GLU A 379 18.38 0.06 -10.16
N ILE A 380 17.11 0.05 -9.77
CA ILE A 380 16.50 1.17 -9.03
C ILE A 380 17.13 1.33 -7.64
N ILE A 381 17.39 0.24 -6.91
CA ILE A 381 18.04 0.30 -5.59
C ILE A 381 19.48 0.79 -5.71
N LEU A 382 20.23 0.31 -6.69
CA LEU A 382 21.59 0.81 -6.97
C LEU A 382 21.60 2.31 -7.26
N LYS A 383 20.62 2.81 -8.04
CA LYS A 383 20.45 4.24 -8.32
C LYS A 383 20.18 5.05 -7.04
N GLN A 384 19.41 4.51 -6.08
CA GLN A 384 19.22 5.18 -4.78
C GLN A 384 20.51 5.21 -3.97
N ILE A 385 21.25 4.09 -3.90
CA ILE A 385 22.53 4.01 -3.19
C ILE A 385 23.54 5.00 -3.79
N GLU A 386 23.62 5.08 -5.12
CA GLU A 386 24.52 6.02 -5.81
C GLU A 386 24.19 7.47 -5.46
N ARG A 387 22.91 7.85 -5.41
CA ARG A 387 22.49 9.20 -4.99
C ARG A 387 22.90 9.51 -3.56
N LYS A 388 22.72 8.57 -2.64
CA LYS A 388 23.12 8.72 -1.24
C LYS A 388 24.63 8.86 -1.12
N LEU A 389 25.39 8.08 -1.87
CA LEU A 389 26.84 8.20 -1.98
C LEU A 389 27.27 9.57 -2.52
N SER A 390 26.65 10.06 -3.60
CA SER A 390 26.90 11.40 -4.16
C SER A 390 26.58 12.52 -3.17
N ALA A 391 25.52 12.35 -2.37
CA ALA A 391 25.14 13.24 -1.28
C ALA A 391 25.97 13.05 0.00
N ASN A 392 26.99 12.17 -0.03
CA ASN A 392 27.82 11.84 1.11
C ASN A 392 27.02 11.44 2.37
N THR A 393 25.90 10.74 2.17
CA THR A 393 24.96 10.33 3.20
C THR A 393 24.92 8.81 3.29
N CYS A 394 25.03 8.27 4.50
CA CYS A 394 24.82 6.85 4.79
C CYS A 394 23.70 6.76 5.83
N ASP A 395 22.49 6.49 5.34
CA ASP A 395 21.26 6.35 6.12
C ASP A 395 20.62 4.97 5.92
N ASP A 396 19.50 4.71 6.58
CA ASP A 396 18.75 3.45 6.47
C ASP A 396 18.43 3.08 5.00
N VAL A 397 18.22 4.05 4.11
CA VAL A 397 17.95 3.78 2.70
C VAL A 397 19.15 3.10 2.04
N MET A 398 20.37 3.56 2.33
CA MET A 398 21.59 2.91 1.83
C MET A 398 21.77 1.53 2.47
N GLU A 399 21.71 1.44 3.79
CA GLU A 399 21.98 0.20 4.51
C GLU A 399 20.97 -0.92 4.16
N VAL A 400 19.68 -0.60 4.23
CA VAL A 400 18.59 -1.53 3.90
C VAL A 400 18.55 -1.80 2.40
N GLY A 401 18.96 -0.85 1.55
CA GLY A 401 19.13 -1.07 0.12
C GLY A 401 20.15 -2.18 -0.17
N TRP A 402 21.32 -2.16 0.48
CA TRP A 402 22.29 -3.25 0.37
C TRP A 402 21.78 -4.56 0.96
N SER A 403 21.02 -4.53 2.06
CA SER A 403 20.36 -5.72 2.61
C SER A 403 19.37 -6.33 1.62
N PHE A 404 18.56 -5.52 0.93
CA PHE A 404 17.65 -5.98 -0.10
C PHE A 404 18.40 -6.65 -1.25
N LEU A 405 19.46 -6.01 -1.74
CA LEU A 405 20.28 -6.57 -2.82
C LEU A 405 20.96 -7.90 -2.40
N TRP A 406 21.41 -8.01 -1.15
CA TRP A 406 21.94 -9.24 -0.60
C TRP A 406 20.87 -10.35 -0.61
N ASN A 407 19.68 -10.08 -0.09
CA ASN A 407 18.58 -11.06 -0.06
C ASN A 407 18.15 -11.53 -1.46
N ILE A 408 18.18 -10.64 -2.46
CA ILE A 408 17.65 -10.95 -3.79
C ILE A 408 18.65 -11.61 -4.74
N THR A 409 19.94 -11.49 -4.44
CA THR A 409 21.02 -12.17 -5.16
C THR A 409 21.28 -13.58 -4.62
N ASP A 410 20.88 -13.85 -3.38
CA ASP A 410 21.02 -15.15 -2.71
C ASP A 410 20.35 -16.27 -3.53
N GLU A 411 21.12 -17.33 -3.82
CA GLU A 411 20.72 -18.47 -4.67
C GLU A 411 20.13 -18.08 -6.05
N THR A 412 20.44 -16.87 -6.56
CA THR A 412 19.84 -16.35 -7.81
C THR A 412 20.91 -15.80 -8.77
N PRO A 413 21.57 -16.67 -9.57
CA PRO A 413 22.67 -16.26 -10.45
C PRO A 413 22.31 -15.15 -11.45
N SER A 414 21.08 -15.15 -11.98
CA SER A 414 20.60 -14.11 -12.90
C SER A 414 20.58 -12.72 -12.24
N ASN A 415 20.22 -12.64 -10.95
CA ASN A 415 20.23 -11.39 -10.19
C ASN A 415 21.66 -10.94 -9.85
N CYS A 416 22.56 -11.87 -9.55
CA CYS A 416 23.99 -11.57 -9.44
C CYS A 416 24.51 -10.94 -10.74
N GLU A 417 24.17 -11.53 -11.90
CA GLU A 417 24.58 -10.99 -13.21
C GLU A 417 23.98 -9.60 -13.49
N ARG A 418 22.70 -9.37 -13.13
CA ARG A 418 22.06 -8.04 -13.25
C ARG A 418 22.79 -6.99 -12.41
N PHE A 419 23.12 -7.29 -11.16
CA PHE A 419 23.91 -6.40 -10.30
C PHE A 419 25.25 -6.02 -10.94
N LEU A 420 25.95 -7.00 -11.54
CA LEU A 420 27.21 -6.76 -12.23
C LEU A 420 27.02 -5.85 -13.46
N LYS A 421 26.03 -6.15 -14.30
CA LYS A 421 25.68 -5.36 -15.50
C LYS A 421 25.30 -3.92 -15.15
N ALA A 422 24.66 -3.71 -14.01
CA ALA A 422 24.28 -2.39 -13.47
C ALA A 422 25.43 -1.66 -12.74
N HIS A 423 26.69 -2.06 -12.95
CA HIS A 423 27.88 -1.47 -12.34
C HIS A 423 27.94 -1.55 -10.80
N GLY A 424 27.24 -2.53 -10.20
CA GLY A 424 27.14 -2.69 -8.75
C GLY A 424 28.50 -2.86 -8.04
N LEU A 425 29.47 -3.55 -8.65
CA LEU A 425 30.83 -3.69 -8.07
C LEU A 425 31.60 -2.36 -8.00
N SER A 426 31.42 -1.50 -9.00
CA SER A 426 32.02 -0.15 -8.95
C SER A 426 31.43 0.66 -7.80
N LEU A 427 30.11 0.57 -7.61
CA LEU A 427 29.43 1.23 -6.50
C LEU A 427 29.87 0.68 -5.15
N PHE A 428 30.01 -0.64 -5.01
CA PHE A 428 30.58 -1.30 -3.84
C PHE A 428 31.95 -0.71 -3.46
N SER A 429 32.89 -0.62 -4.41
CA SER A 429 34.23 -0.06 -4.17
C SER A 429 34.18 1.38 -3.68
N LYS A 430 33.32 2.22 -4.28
CA LYS A 430 33.17 3.62 -3.90
C LYS A 430 32.53 3.76 -2.50
N CYS A 431 31.50 2.97 -2.21
CA CYS A 431 30.84 2.92 -0.91
C CYS A 431 31.81 2.44 0.18
N PHE A 432 32.53 1.35 -0.05
CA PHE A 432 33.53 0.83 0.88
C PHE A 432 34.62 1.87 1.17
N SER A 433 35.18 2.48 0.12
CA SER A 433 36.21 3.51 0.26
C SER A 433 35.73 4.74 1.05
N ARG A 434 34.44 5.09 0.93
CA ARG A 434 33.87 6.28 1.59
C ARG A 434 33.40 6.01 3.03
N PHE A 435 32.80 4.85 3.27
CA PHE A 435 32.03 4.57 4.48
C PHE A 435 32.53 3.35 5.27
N GLY A 436 33.41 2.53 4.70
CA GLY A 436 33.75 1.20 5.22
C GLY A 436 34.41 1.15 6.59
N SER A 437 35.06 2.24 7.03
CA SER A 437 35.65 2.33 8.37
C SER A 437 34.68 2.81 9.46
N ARG A 438 33.49 3.30 9.08
CA ARG A 438 32.53 3.95 10.00
C ARG A 438 31.25 3.18 10.19
N TYR A 439 30.81 2.42 9.18
CA TYR A 439 29.49 1.79 9.15
C TYR A 439 29.63 0.27 8.98
N PHE A 440 29.69 -0.44 10.11
CA PHE A 440 29.88 -1.89 10.15
C PHE A 440 28.75 -2.63 9.40
N GLU A 441 27.48 -2.32 9.71
CA GLU A 441 26.31 -2.98 9.11
C GLU A 441 26.25 -2.82 7.58
N LEU A 442 26.63 -1.65 7.08
CA LEU A 442 26.75 -1.41 5.64
C LEU A 442 27.77 -2.37 4.99
N VAL A 443 28.96 -2.48 5.57
CA VAL A 443 30.02 -3.37 5.05
C VAL A 443 29.60 -4.83 5.14
N ARG A 444 28.95 -5.22 6.25
CA ARG A 444 28.39 -6.56 6.45
C ARG A 444 27.40 -6.93 5.34
N ASN A 445 26.43 -6.05 5.05
CA ASN A 445 25.44 -6.26 3.99
C ASN A 445 26.09 -6.31 2.60
N MET A 446 27.02 -5.39 2.31
CA MET A 446 27.78 -5.39 1.07
C MET A 446 28.55 -6.70 0.88
N MET A 447 29.27 -7.16 1.90
CA MET A 447 30.05 -8.40 1.83
C MET A 447 29.19 -9.65 1.73
N GLY A 448 28.00 -9.66 2.33
CA GLY A 448 27.03 -10.73 2.13
C GLY A 448 26.64 -10.89 0.65
N LEU A 449 26.34 -9.78 -0.03
CA LEU A 449 26.06 -9.77 -1.47
C LEU A 449 27.27 -10.25 -2.30
N ILE A 450 28.48 -9.76 -2.00
CA ILE A 450 29.69 -10.21 -2.71
C ILE A 450 29.92 -11.72 -2.52
N GLY A 451 29.60 -12.25 -1.32
CA GLY A 451 29.55 -13.68 -1.05
C GLY A 451 28.70 -14.42 -2.07
N ASN A 452 27.44 -14.01 -2.25
CA ASN A 452 26.54 -14.64 -3.22
C ASN A 452 27.07 -14.60 -4.67
N ILE A 453 27.78 -13.53 -5.06
CA ILE A 453 28.43 -13.46 -6.38
C ILE A 453 29.57 -14.47 -6.49
N ALA A 454 30.38 -14.60 -5.43
CA ALA A 454 31.52 -15.53 -5.40
C ALA A 454 31.08 -16.99 -5.45
N GLU A 455 29.88 -17.32 -4.96
CA GLU A 455 29.30 -18.65 -5.06
C GLU A 455 29.03 -19.06 -6.53
N VAL A 456 28.76 -18.11 -7.42
CA VAL A 456 28.51 -18.33 -8.85
C VAL A 456 29.82 -18.41 -9.66
N PHE A 457 30.20 -19.62 -10.05
CA PHE A 457 31.47 -19.93 -10.72
C PHE A 457 31.76 -19.06 -11.97
N GLU A 458 30.76 -18.81 -12.79
CA GLU A 458 30.89 -18.05 -14.04
C GLU A 458 31.17 -16.56 -13.77
N LEU A 459 30.76 -16.05 -12.61
CA LEU A 459 30.85 -14.62 -12.28
C LEU A 459 32.12 -14.24 -11.53
N ARG A 460 32.84 -15.20 -10.95
CA ARG A 460 34.06 -15.00 -10.12
C ARG A 460 35.14 -14.14 -10.79
N ASN A 461 35.28 -14.20 -12.11
CA ASN A 461 36.25 -13.38 -12.86
C ASN A 461 36.07 -11.87 -12.65
N HIS A 462 34.85 -11.41 -12.36
CA HIS A 462 34.59 -9.99 -12.08
C HIS A 462 35.14 -9.53 -10.72
N LEU A 463 35.33 -10.46 -9.78
CA LEU A 463 35.91 -10.22 -8.46
C LEU A 463 37.44 -10.34 -8.46
N MET A 464 38.00 -11.02 -9.46
CA MET A 464 39.43 -11.28 -9.62
C MET A 464 40.18 -10.06 -10.17
N THR A 465 40.24 -8.98 -9.40
CA THR A 465 41.07 -7.80 -9.69
C THR A 465 41.92 -7.43 -8.48
N ASN A 466 43.09 -6.82 -8.71
CA ASN A 466 43.98 -6.40 -7.61
C ASN A 466 43.25 -5.53 -6.57
N ALA A 467 42.43 -4.56 -7.03
CA ALA A 467 41.71 -3.65 -6.14
C ALA A 467 40.71 -4.38 -5.22
N TYR A 468 39.96 -5.36 -5.75
CA TYR A 468 39.00 -6.12 -4.95
C TYR A 468 39.69 -7.13 -4.03
N LEU A 469 40.72 -7.84 -4.52
CA LEU A 469 41.48 -8.77 -3.71
C LEU A 469 42.18 -8.08 -2.52
N GLU A 470 42.69 -6.86 -2.72
CA GLU A 470 43.24 -6.04 -1.63
C GLU A 470 42.19 -5.70 -0.57
N ILE A 471 40.98 -5.31 -0.98
CA ILE A 471 39.85 -5.05 -0.07
C ILE A 471 39.50 -6.31 0.73
N PHE A 472 39.31 -7.45 0.05
CA PHE A 472 38.93 -8.69 0.72
C PHE A 472 40.03 -9.19 1.67
N CYS A 473 41.29 -9.12 1.26
CA CYS A 473 42.43 -9.48 2.11
C CYS A 473 42.55 -8.54 3.32
N HIS A 474 42.27 -7.26 3.16
CA HIS A 474 42.25 -6.30 4.27
C HIS A 474 41.13 -6.62 5.27
N LEU A 475 39.95 -7.00 4.78
CA LEU A 475 38.79 -7.34 5.62
C LEU A 475 38.99 -8.62 6.45
N LEU A 476 39.91 -9.52 6.08
CA LEU A 476 40.24 -10.69 6.88
C LEU A 476 40.79 -10.32 8.27
N ASP A 477 41.61 -9.28 8.33
CA ASP A 477 42.28 -8.83 9.56
C ASP A 477 41.39 -7.91 10.42
N ASN A 478 40.23 -7.50 9.90
CA ASN A 478 39.26 -6.64 10.59
C ASN A 478 38.38 -7.43 11.57
N LEU A 479 38.99 -7.92 12.63
CA LEU A 479 38.31 -8.48 13.80
C LEU A 479 37.79 -7.34 14.68
N THR A 480 36.68 -6.73 14.26
CA THR A 480 35.85 -5.90 15.16
C THR A 480 35.05 -6.82 16.10
N GLU A 481 34.15 -6.29 16.93
CA GLU A 481 33.37 -7.06 17.92
C GLU A 481 32.66 -8.31 17.36
N SER A 482 32.45 -8.41 16.03
CA SER A 482 31.90 -9.57 15.33
C SER A 482 32.81 -10.05 14.18
N ILE A 483 32.86 -11.36 13.99
CA ILE A 483 33.63 -12.00 12.91
C ILE A 483 32.93 -11.96 11.54
N GLU A 484 31.69 -11.47 11.43
CA GLU A 484 30.87 -11.62 10.21
C GLU A 484 31.50 -11.05 8.94
N ILE A 485 32.13 -9.87 9.01
CA ILE A 485 32.80 -9.26 7.84
C ILE A 485 34.01 -10.11 7.42
N SER A 486 34.84 -10.51 8.38
CA SER A 486 36.02 -11.35 8.15
C SER A 486 35.62 -12.74 7.61
N TYR A 487 34.55 -13.32 8.15
CA TYR A 487 33.96 -14.58 7.72
C TYR A 487 33.44 -14.52 6.28
N ASN A 488 32.66 -13.49 5.92
CA ASN A 488 32.15 -13.31 4.56
C ASN A 488 33.30 -13.05 3.57
N SER A 489 34.29 -12.24 3.96
CA SER A 489 35.47 -11.99 3.13
C SER A 489 36.29 -13.25 2.88
N ALA A 490 36.48 -14.08 3.90
CA ALA A 490 37.14 -15.37 3.76
C ALA A 490 36.35 -16.32 2.85
N GLY A 491 35.03 -16.32 2.92
CA GLY A 491 34.18 -17.10 2.02
C GLY A 491 34.33 -16.68 0.55
N VAL A 492 34.29 -15.36 0.30
CA VAL A 492 34.58 -14.82 -1.03
C VAL A 492 35.94 -15.29 -1.52
N LEU A 493 36.99 -15.10 -0.73
CA LEU A 493 38.35 -15.50 -1.10
C LEU A 493 38.48 -17.01 -1.29
N ALA A 494 37.85 -17.83 -0.43
CA ALA A 494 37.82 -19.29 -0.52
C ALA A 494 37.26 -19.77 -1.86
N HIS A 495 36.14 -19.19 -2.31
CA HIS A 495 35.60 -19.46 -3.63
C HIS A 495 36.56 -19.06 -4.77
N LEU A 496 37.22 -17.91 -4.66
CA LEU A 496 38.17 -17.45 -5.69
C LEU A 496 39.43 -18.35 -5.76
N VAL A 497 40.03 -18.72 -4.62
CA VAL A 497 41.22 -19.59 -4.61
C VAL A 497 40.92 -21.03 -5.02
N SER A 498 39.65 -21.44 -4.93
CA SER A 498 39.15 -22.75 -5.40
C SER A 498 39.09 -22.88 -6.93
N ASP A 499 39.23 -21.79 -7.68
CA ASP A 499 39.23 -21.84 -9.15
C ASP A 499 40.54 -22.44 -9.75
N GLY A 500 41.58 -22.60 -8.93
CA GLY A 500 42.85 -23.22 -9.32
C GLY A 500 43.87 -22.25 -9.93
N ASP A 501 45.09 -22.75 -10.19
CA ASP A 501 46.22 -21.93 -10.63
C ASP A 501 46.06 -21.37 -12.04
N GLU A 502 45.45 -22.12 -12.95
CA GLU A 502 45.25 -21.71 -14.35
C GLU A 502 44.37 -20.47 -14.44
N ARG A 503 43.17 -20.53 -13.85
CA ARG A 503 42.22 -19.40 -13.86
C ARG A 503 42.74 -18.20 -13.05
N TRP A 504 43.47 -18.47 -11.96
CA TRP A 504 44.14 -17.40 -11.21
C TRP A 504 45.17 -16.66 -12.07
N ALA A 505 45.98 -17.39 -12.85
CA ALA A 505 46.94 -16.80 -13.78
C ALA A 505 46.26 -16.02 -14.92
N GLU A 506 45.17 -16.56 -15.48
CA GLU A 506 44.38 -15.89 -16.54
C GLU A 506 43.79 -14.54 -16.10
N SER A 507 43.47 -14.39 -14.81
CA SER A 507 42.94 -13.13 -14.27
C SER A 507 43.94 -11.96 -14.31
N GLY A 508 45.24 -12.24 -14.42
CA GLY A 508 46.30 -11.22 -14.46
C GLY A 508 46.50 -10.46 -13.14
N VAL A 509 46.01 -10.98 -12.01
CA VAL A 509 46.25 -10.39 -10.69
C VAL A 509 47.70 -10.61 -10.24
N ASN A 510 48.25 -9.63 -9.51
CA ASN A 510 49.64 -9.65 -9.07
C ASN A 510 49.81 -10.32 -7.69
N ILE A 511 48.70 -10.59 -7.00
CA ILE A 511 48.71 -11.24 -5.68
C ILE A 511 48.81 -12.76 -5.90
N PRO A 512 49.83 -13.44 -5.34
CA PRO A 512 49.95 -14.88 -5.46
C PRO A 512 48.76 -15.60 -4.81
N ARG A 513 48.16 -16.58 -5.50
CA ARG A 513 47.04 -17.40 -4.97
C ARG A 513 47.37 -18.01 -3.61
N GLU A 514 48.62 -18.45 -3.48
CA GLU A 514 49.17 -19.09 -2.30
C GLU A 514 49.27 -18.13 -1.09
N ASP A 515 49.50 -16.83 -1.33
CA ASP A 515 49.46 -15.82 -0.26
C ASP A 515 48.04 -15.62 0.27
N VAL A 516 47.05 -15.64 -0.61
CA VAL A 516 45.62 -15.56 -0.26
C VAL A 516 45.18 -16.80 0.50
N ASN A 517 45.54 -18.00 0.05
CA ASN A 517 45.29 -19.26 0.78
C ASN A 517 45.79 -19.16 2.23
N ARG A 518 47.06 -18.78 2.43
CA ARG A 518 47.62 -18.65 3.79
C ARG A 518 46.93 -17.58 4.63
N LYS A 519 46.45 -16.49 4.03
CA LYS A 519 45.69 -15.45 4.74
C LYS A 519 44.35 -15.98 5.23
N ILE A 520 43.63 -16.76 4.41
CA ILE A 520 42.38 -17.40 4.82
C ILE A 520 42.62 -18.33 6.01
N VAL A 521 43.60 -19.23 5.92
CA VAL A 521 43.93 -20.17 7.00
C VAL A 521 44.22 -19.42 8.30
N LYS A 522 45.14 -18.44 8.26
CA LYS A 522 45.51 -17.61 9.43
C LYS A 522 44.33 -16.83 10.02
N ALA A 523 43.34 -16.44 9.22
CA ALA A 523 42.16 -15.74 9.71
C ALA A 523 41.25 -16.71 10.47
N THR A 524 40.94 -17.88 9.87
CA THR A 524 40.05 -18.89 10.45
C THR A 524 40.56 -19.44 11.80
N GLU A 525 41.87 -19.55 11.98
CA GLU A 525 42.50 -20.02 13.23
C GLU A 525 42.25 -19.10 14.43
N LYS A 526 41.91 -17.83 14.18
CA LYS A 526 41.68 -16.83 15.24
C LYS A 526 40.22 -16.79 15.72
N TRP A 527 39.30 -17.40 14.98
CA TRP A 527 37.87 -17.27 15.25
C TRP A 527 37.40 -18.27 16.31
N ASP A 528 36.53 -17.80 17.20
CA ASP A 528 35.84 -18.65 18.16
C ASP A 528 34.76 -19.50 17.45
N LEU A 529 34.85 -20.82 17.60
CA LEU A 529 33.85 -21.76 17.07
C LEU A 529 32.46 -21.59 17.68
N GLN A 530 32.33 -20.94 18.85
CA GLN A 530 31.04 -20.60 19.46
C GLN A 530 30.49 -19.24 19.02
N ALA A 531 31.24 -18.48 18.21
CA ALA A 531 30.82 -17.17 17.74
C ALA A 531 29.50 -17.29 16.96
N ARG A 532 28.47 -16.57 17.40
CA ARG A 532 27.20 -16.47 16.69
C ARG A 532 27.30 -15.43 15.59
N ARG A 533 26.66 -15.72 14.45
CA ARG A 533 26.56 -14.81 13.31
C ARG A 533 25.10 -14.65 12.90
N PHE A 534 24.71 -13.46 12.51
CA PHE A 534 23.38 -13.15 11.97
C PHE A 534 23.34 -13.42 10.46
N ILE A 535 23.65 -14.67 10.09
CA ILE A 535 23.64 -15.18 8.72
C ILE A 535 22.73 -16.41 8.68
N ASN A 536 21.71 -16.38 7.81
CA ASN A 536 20.73 -17.44 7.68
C ASN A 536 20.93 -18.19 6.36
N TYR A 537 21.66 -19.30 6.40
CA TYR A 537 21.85 -20.14 5.22
C TYR A 537 20.56 -20.88 4.83
N ARG A 538 20.26 -20.87 3.53
CA ARG A 538 19.17 -21.62 2.88
C ARG A 538 19.68 -22.89 2.19
N SER A 539 20.93 -22.89 1.73
CA SER A 539 21.66 -24.06 1.26
C SER A 539 23.12 -24.04 1.74
N PHE A 540 23.73 -25.22 1.86
CA PHE A 540 25.15 -25.44 2.11
C PHE A 540 25.92 -25.91 0.87
N LYS A 541 25.28 -26.12 -0.29
CA LYS A 541 25.94 -26.50 -1.54
C LYS A 541 27.16 -25.63 -1.87
N PRO A 542 27.11 -24.30 -1.71
CA PRO A 542 28.29 -23.46 -1.97
C PRO A 542 29.44 -23.72 -0.99
N ILE A 543 29.15 -24.04 0.27
CA ILE A 543 30.19 -24.39 1.26
C ILE A 543 30.72 -25.81 0.99
N ILE A 544 29.82 -26.77 0.76
CA ILE A 544 30.14 -28.19 0.58
C ILE A 544 31.00 -28.40 -0.68
N CYS A 545 30.79 -27.63 -1.76
CA CYS A 545 31.57 -27.78 -2.99
C CYS A 545 33.06 -27.42 -2.83
N LEU A 546 33.44 -26.76 -1.74
CA LEU A 546 34.82 -26.43 -1.40
C LEU A 546 35.56 -27.55 -0.65
N LEU A 547 34.83 -28.50 -0.04
CA LEU A 547 35.42 -29.62 0.70
C LEU A 547 36.37 -30.50 -0.14
N PRO A 548 36.04 -30.88 -1.40
CA PRO A 548 36.93 -31.71 -2.21
C PRO A 548 38.06 -30.94 -2.94
N GLN A 549 38.29 -29.66 -2.62
CA GLN A 549 39.26 -28.81 -3.33
C GLN A 549 40.69 -28.98 -2.77
N TRP A 550 41.29 -30.14 -3.00
CA TRP A 550 42.62 -30.53 -2.47
C TRP A 550 43.78 -29.62 -2.86
N HIS A 551 43.62 -28.81 -3.92
CA HIS A 551 44.62 -27.86 -4.38
C HIS A 551 44.48 -26.47 -3.72
N SER A 552 43.59 -26.32 -2.73
CA SER A 552 43.36 -25.08 -2.00
C SER A 552 43.03 -25.36 -0.53
N GLU A 553 44.07 -25.38 0.30
CA GLU A 553 43.93 -25.51 1.75
C GLU A 553 43.05 -24.41 2.34
N GLY A 554 43.19 -23.16 1.88
CA GLY A 554 42.38 -22.03 2.36
C GLY A 554 40.89 -22.23 2.12
N ALA A 555 40.51 -22.75 0.95
CA ALA A 555 39.12 -23.05 0.64
C ALA A 555 38.56 -24.17 1.54
N GLN A 556 39.30 -25.27 1.67
CA GLN A 556 38.90 -26.39 2.54
C GLN A 556 38.79 -25.96 4.01
N GLN A 557 39.77 -25.20 4.50
CA GLN A 557 39.82 -24.72 5.88
C GLN A 557 38.64 -23.81 6.21
N TRP A 558 38.30 -22.85 5.35
CA TRP A 558 37.12 -21.99 5.58
C TRP A 558 35.82 -22.81 5.55
N ALA A 559 35.67 -23.72 4.58
CA ALA A 559 34.47 -24.51 4.41
C ALA A 559 34.20 -25.42 5.61
N VAL A 560 35.22 -26.19 6.05
CA VAL A 560 35.08 -27.07 7.20
C VAL A 560 34.89 -26.28 8.50
N TRP A 561 35.53 -25.13 8.65
CA TRP A 561 35.32 -24.25 9.81
C TRP A 561 33.88 -23.72 9.84
N ALA A 562 33.35 -23.26 8.71
CA ALA A 562 31.99 -22.76 8.59
C ALA A 562 30.97 -23.83 9.02
N LEU A 563 31.11 -25.06 8.53
CA LEU A 563 30.26 -26.19 8.92
C LEU A 563 30.43 -26.53 10.41
N ALA A 564 31.65 -26.53 10.93
CA ALA A 564 31.92 -26.80 12.35
C ALA A 564 31.23 -25.78 13.27
N ASN A 565 31.35 -24.49 12.96
CA ASN A 565 30.71 -23.44 13.74
C ASN A 565 29.18 -23.48 13.61
N LEU A 566 28.62 -23.65 12.40
CA LEU A 566 27.16 -23.66 12.19
C LEU A 566 26.49 -24.86 12.89
N THR A 567 27.07 -26.05 12.78
CA THR A 567 26.57 -27.25 13.48
C THR A 567 26.77 -27.20 15.00
N THR A 568 27.68 -26.35 15.49
CA THR A 568 27.89 -26.12 16.92
C THR A 568 26.89 -25.10 17.48
N THR A 569 26.61 -24.03 16.74
CA THR A 569 25.78 -22.90 17.21
C THR A 569 24.28 -23.11 16.96
N ASP A 570 23.89 -23.81 15.90
CA ASP A 570 22.51 -24.25 15.63
C ASP A 570 22.51 -25.66 15.02
N ARG A 571 22.74 -26.62 15.91
CA ARG A 571 22.82 -28.04 15.59
C ARG A 571 21.55 -28.58 14.93
N LYS A 572 20.38 -28.17 15.42
CA LYS A 572 19.09 -28.70 14.98
C LYS A 572 18.84 -28.40 13.52
N LYS A 573 19.11 -27.16 13.09
CA LYS A 573 18.92 -26.75 11.69
C LYS A 573 20.05 -27.27 10.80
N TYR A 574 21.30 -27.05 11.19
CA TYR A 574 22.41 -27.16 10.24
C TYR A 574 23.02 -28.55 10.10
N CYS A 575 22.91 -29.44 11.10
CA CYS A 575 23.33 -30.84 10.91
C CYS A 575 22.52 -31.52 9.81
N ARG A 576 21.22 -31.20 9.73
CA ARG A 576 20.34 -31.69 8.66
C ARG A 576 20.81 -31.24 7.28
N PHE A 577 21.13 -29.96 7.11
CA PHE A 577 21.58 -29.41 5.82
C PHE A 577 22.86 -30.09 5.33
N VAL A 578 23.82 -30.35 6.23
CA VAL A 578 25.06 -31.07 5.88
C VAL A 578 24.76 -32.46 5.33
N ILE A 579 23.83 -33.19 5.92
CA ILE A 579 23.45 -34.54 5.48
C ILE A 579 22.67 -34.48 4.17
N ASP A 580 21.59 -33.70 4.14
CA ASP A 580 20.63 -33.66 3.04
C ASP A 580 21.29 -33.19 1.72
N GLU A 581 22.38 -32.43 1.81
CA GLU A 581 23.14 -31.92 0.67
C GLU A 581 24.46 -32.67 0.40
N GLY A 582 24.66 -33.85 1.00
CA GLY A 582 25.77 -34.76 0.66
C GLY A 582 27.12 -34.40 1.28
N GLY A 583 27.16 -33.55 2.31
CA GLY A 583 28.38 -33.15 2.99
C GLY A 583 28.97 -34.25 3.89
N LEU A 584 28.17 -35.22 4.35
CA LEU A 584 28.62 -36.27 5.28
C LEU A 584 29.79 -37.10 4.73
N GLU A 585 29.62 -37.68 3.53
CA GLU A 585 30.65 -38.51 2.89
C GLU A 585 31.94 -37.72 2.62
N LEU A 586 31.80 -36.44 2.26
CA LEU A 586 32.95 -35.55 2.01
C LEU A 586 33.72 -35.25 3.31
N LEU A 587 33.02 -35.07 4.42
CA LEU A 587 33.62 -34.85 5.74
C LEU A 587 34.29 -36.11 6.30
N GLU A 588 33.68 -37.28 6.12
CA GLU A 588 34.28 -38.56 6.47
C GLU A 588 35.58 -38.77 5.70
N ASN A 589 35.58 -38.53 4.39
CA ASN A 589 36.79 -38.61 3.56
C ASN A 589 37.86 -37.61 4.02
N LEU A 590 37.48 -36.35 4.29
CA LEU A 590 38.39 -35.33 4.81
C LEU A 590 39.05 -35.72 6.13
N SER A 591 38.33 -36.41 7.02
CA SER A 591 38.83 -36.81 8.35
C SER A 591 39.96 -37.85 8.29
N VAL A 592 40.00 -38.67 7.23
CA VAL A 592 40.97 -39.77 7.09
C VAL A 592 42.02 -39.57 5.99
N ASP A 593 41.75 -38.73 4.99
CA ASP A 593 42.66 -38.53 3.85
C ASP A 593 44.04 -37.99 4.31
N ALA A 594 45.11 -38.50 3.69
CA ALA A 594 46.48 -38.12 4.03
C ALA A 594 46.84 -36.69 3.60
N ARG A 595 46.11 -36.12 2.64
CA ARG A 595 46.31 -34.76 2.13
C ARG A 595 45.71 -33.69 3.05
N SER A 596 44.72 -34.04 3.87
CA SER A 596 44.12 -33.12 4.84
C SER A 596 45.10 -32.76 5.95
N THR A 597 45.18 -31.48 6.31
CA THR A 597 45.94 -31.04 7.47
C THR A 597 45.28 -31.48 8.77
N GLU A 598 46.04 -31.52 9.86
CA GLU A 598 45.51 -31.89 11.18
C GLU A 598 44.41 -30.92 11.65
N ALA A 599 44.52 -29.64 11.33
CA ALA A 599 43.49 -28.65 11.64
C ALA A 599 42.16 -28.96 10.92
N ILE A 600 42.21 -29.29 9.63
CA ILE A 600 41.04 -29.66 8.82
C ILE A 600 40.40 -30.95 9.36
N LYS A 601 41.20 -31.97 9.68
CA LYS A 601 40.71 -33.23 10.27
C LYS A 601 39.98 -33.00 11.59
N ASN A 602 40.55 -32.17 12.46
CA ASN A 602 39.93 -31.83 13.74
C ASN A 602 38.59 -31.11 13.56
N LEU A 603 38.50 -30.14 12.65
CA LEU A 603 37.25 -29.45 12.34
C LEU A 603 36.21 -30.40 11.72
N ALA A 604 36.61 -31.28 10.80
CA ALA A 604 35.73 -32.28 10.21
C ALA A 604 35.15 -33.22 11.29
N ASN A 605 36.00 -33.70 12.21
CA ASN A 605 35.57 -34.53 13.33
C ASN A 605 34.60 -33.82 14.28
N ILE A 606 34.72 -32.50 14.45
CA ILE A 606 33.74 -31.71 15.22
C ILE A 606 32.37 -31.75 14.53
N VAL A 607 32.31 -31.54 13.21
CA VAL A 607 31.05 -31.61 12.45
C VAL A 607 30.42 -32.99 12.55
N LEU A 608 31.22 -34.04 12.32
CA LEU A 608 30.77 -35.45 12.39
C LEU A 608 30.21 -35.77 13.79
N ARG A 609 30.92 -35.40 14.85
CA ARG A 609 30.44 -35.58 16.23
C ARG A 609 29.14 -34.82 16.49
N ASN A 610 29.02 -33.58 16.02
CA ASN A 610 27.79 -32.79 16.16
C ASN A 610 26.61 -33.48 15.44
N ILE A 611 26.85 -34.07 14.26
CA ILE A 611 25.87 -34.85 13.52
C ILE A 611 25.46 -36.11 14.30
N ASP A 612 26.42 -36.84 14.87
CA ASP A 612 26.15 -38.06 15.64
C ASP A 612 25.37 -37.78 16.94
N GLU A 613 25.69 -36.69 17.63
CA GLU A 613 24.91 -36.19 18.76
C GLU A 613 23.49 -35.80 18.34
N TRP A 614 23.35 -35.09 17.21
CA TRP A 614 22.04 -34.70 16.68
C TRP A 614 21.17 -35.91 16.31
N LYS A 615 21.74 -36.92 15.64
CA LYS A 615 21.04 -38.17 15.30
C LYS A 615 20.56 -38.91 16.56
N ARG A 616 21.41 -39.01 17.59
CA ARG A 616 21.04 -39.65 18.87
C ARG A 616 19.88 -38.93 19.55
N ASN A 617 19.92 -37.61 19.64
CA ASN A 617 18.85 -36.82 20.25
C ASN A 617 17.52 -36.94 19.50
N ILE A 618 17.53 -37.15 18.18
CA ILE A 618 16.28 -37.41 17.42
C ILE A 618 15.70 -38.78 17.75
N ILE A 619 16.56 -39.80 17.93
CA ILE A 619 16.13 -41.15 18.28
C ILE A 619 15.53 -41.18 19.69
N GLU A 620 16.19 -40.55 20.67
CA GLU A 620 15.71 -40.47 22.07
C GLU A 620 14.35 -39.75 22.19
N VAL A 621 14.14 -38.65 21.47
CA VAL A 621 12.84 -37.93 21.46
C VAL A 621 11.73 -38.77 20.81
N ASN A 622 12.03 -39.52 19.76
CA ASN A 622 11.04 -40.39 19.12
C ASN A 622 10.70 -41.62 19.97
N GLU A 623 11.64 -42.11 20.80
CA GLU A 623 11.40 -43.20 21.75
C GLU A 623 10.55 -42.74 22.95
N GLU A 624 10.79 -41.53 23.49
CA GLU A 624 9.94 -40.93 24.54
C GLU A 624 8.51 -40.62 24.05
N ASP A 625 8.34 -40.16 22.81
CA ASP A 625 7.02 -39.93 22.20
C ASP A 625 6.26 -41.23 21.89
N LEU A 626 6.96 -42.37 21.73
CA LEU A 626 6.36 -43.69 21.56
C LEU A 626 5.95 -44.33 22.89
N GLU A 627 6.73 -44.13 23.96
CA GLU A 627 6.38 -44.61 25.31
C GLU A 627 5.19 -43.84 25.92
N MET A 628 4.93 -42.60 25.50
CA MET A 628 3.78 -41.78 25.94
C MET A 628 2.46 -42.06 25.21
N VAL A 629 2.47 -42.95 24.19
CA VAL A 629 1.25 -43.39 23.46
C VAL A 629 0.73 -44.73 23.98
N ASP A 630 1.50 -45.44 24.79
CA ASP A 630 1.15 -46.74 25.39
C ASP A 630 0.76 -46.66 26.89
N ASP A 631 0.51 -45.45 27.42
CA ASP A 631 -0.06 -45.22 28.77
C ASP A 631 -1.47 -44.59 28.76
#